data_AF-A0AAW2LXP1-F1
#
_entry.id   AF-A0AAW2LXP1-F1
#
_cell.length_a   1.000
_cell.length_b   1.000
_cell.length_c   1.000
_cell.angle_alpha   90.00
_cell.angle_beta   90.00
_cell.angle_gamma   90.00
#
_symmetry.space_group_name_H-M   'P 1'
#
loop_
_entity.id
_entity.type
_entity.pdbx_description
1 polymer ?
#
loop_
_entity_poly.entity_id
_entity_poly.type
_entity_poly.pdbx_seq_one_letter_code
_entity_poly.pdbx_strand_id
1 'polypeptide(L)'
;MLTLSIALCFLFLFLAPTYAQKDHKPDLRPKQVPQPSPQPKPNTKSNSTSSKTKPNASSPYHFVNHFCLSRRLDVKTTFCLQVLRSNPNSTTANDNQALLDITTDLAIQFGNKTVLFLKQLFKDKTTKPNLKPVLEECLSAYDGYLAQYKVLVQEAKLRLSWEAMMLNWPRLR
;
A
#
# COMPACT_ATOMS: atom_id res chain seq x y z
N MET A 1 18.88 -20.82 -12.00
CA MET A 1 19.41 -19.65 -11.24
C MET A 1 18.51 -18.40 -11.36
N LEU A 2 17.81 -18.19 -12.48
CA LEU A 2 16.92 -17.04 -12.70
C LEU A 2 15.80 -16.84 -11.65
N THR A 3 15.24 -17.94 -11.11
CA THR A 3 14.17 -17.88 -10.10
C THR A 3 14.66 -17.41 -8.73
N LEU A 4 15.95 -17.61 -8.41
CA LEU A 4 16.54 -17.22 -7.13
C LEU A 4 16.89 -15.72 -7.11
N SER A 5 17.40 -15.17 -8.23
CA SER A 5 17.66 -13.73 -8.39
C SER A 5 16.37 -12.91 -8.28
N ILE A 6 15.30 -13.37 -8.95
CA ILE A 6 13.99 -12.71 -8.89
C ILE A 6 13.44 -12.74 -7.45
N ALA A 7 13.51 -13.90 -6.78
CA ALA A 7 13.09 -14.02 -5.39
C ALA A 7 13.88 -13.10 -4.44
N LEU A 8 15.17 -12.90 -4.69
CA LEU A 8 16.01 -11.96 -3.93
C LEU A 8 15.59 -10.50 -4.17
N CYS A 9 15.33 -10.09 -5.41
CA CYS A 9 14.82 -8.74 -5.68
C CYS A 9 13.43 -8.52 -5.05
N PHE A 10 12.55 -9.54 -5.04
CA PHE A 10 11.28 -9.49 -4.31
C PHE A 10 11.46 -9.45 -2.79
N LEU A 11 12.45 -10.15 -2.23
CA LEU A 11 12.75 -10.07 -0.81
C LEU A 11 13.07 -8.63 -0.40
N PHE A 12 13.83 -7.89 -1.21
CA PHE A 12 14.10 -6.46 -0.98
C PHE A 12 12.86 -5.57 -1.16
N LEU A 13 11.94 -5.88 -2.09
CA LEU A 13 10.65 -5.19 -2.22
C LEU A 13 9.81 -5.29 -0.93
N PHE A 14 9.82 -6.45 -0.26
CA PHE A 14 9.00 -6.68 0.94
C PHE A 14 9.71 -6.36 2.27
N LEU A 15 11.05 -6.32 2.31
CA LEU A 15 11.82 -5.96 3.52
C LEU A 15 12.19 -4.47 3.59
N ALA A 16 12.28 -3.75 2.47
CA ALA A 16 12.59 -2.31 2.48
C ALA A 16 11.61 -1.45 3.33
N PRO A 17 10.29 -1.75 3.41
CA PRO A 17 9.39 -0.99 4.29
C PRO A 17 9.71 -1.14 5.78
N THR A 18 10.36 -2.24 6.18
CA THR A 18 10.68 -2.48 7.61
C THR A 18 11.89 -1.68 8.09
N TYR A 19 12.74 -1.19 7.17
CA TYR A 19 13.92 -0.38 7.52
C TYR A 19 13.64 1.13 7.51
N ALA A 20 12.64 1.60 6.76
CA ALA A 20 12.30 3.03 6.67
C ALA A 20 11.44 3.57 7.83
N GLN A 21 11.07 2.72 8.80
CA GLN A 21 10.21 3.09 9.94
C GLN A 21 10.90 2.89 11.31
N LYS A 22 12.22 3.00 11.36
CA LYS A 22 12.98 3.18 12.60
C LYS A 22 13.54 4.60 12.65
N ASP A 23 12.69 5.61 12.69
CA ASP A 23 13.01 6.89 13.33
C ASP A 23 11.72 7.67 13.60
N HIS A 24 11.64 8.21 14.83
CA HIS A 24 10.55 8.99 15.44
C HIS A 24 9.42 8.20 16.13
N LYS A 25 9.72 7.78 17.36
CA LYS A 25 8.76 7.68 18.46
C LYS A 25 8.58 9.08 19.07
N PRO A 26 7.40 9.74 18.99
CA PRO A 26 7.05 10.74 19.97
C PRO A 26 6.57 10.01 21.23
N ASP A 27 7.33 10.18 22.32
CA ASP A 27 6.90 9.82 23.67
C ASP A 27 5.63 10.61 24.02
N LEU A 28 4.48 9.97 23.89
CA LEU A 28 3.25 10.37 24.57
C LEU A 28 2.93 9.27 25.58
N ARG A 29 3.57 9.39 26.75
CA ARG A 29 3.20 8.66 27.96
C ARG A 29 2.26 9.56 28.78
N PRO A 30 0.95 9.29 28.84
CA PRO A 30 0.13 9.80 29.92
C PRO A 30 0.52 9.09 31.22
N LYS A 31 0.71 9.87 32.27
CA LYS A 31 1.02 9.43 33.64
C LYS A 31 0.01 8.38 34.13
N GLN A 32 0.54 7.32 34.70
CA GLN A 32 -0.15 6.25 35.41
C GLN A 32 -0.67 6.79 36.76
N VAL A 33 -1.96 6.58 37.04
CA VAL A 33 -2.59 6.78 38.36
C VAL A 33 -3.25 5.46 38.76
N PRO A 34 -3.25 5.08 40.05
CA PRO A 34 -3.15 3.68 40.49
C PRO A 34 -4.41 2.81 40.32
N GLN A 35 -4.14 1.54 40.08
CA GLN A 35 -5.06 0.40 40.06
C GLN A 35 -5.39 -0.08 41.49
N PRO A 36 -6.65 -0.36 41.84
CA PRO A 36 -6.98 -1.29 42.91
C PRO A 36 -7.23 -2.70 42.34
N SER A 37 -6.75 -3.71 43.08
CA SER A 37 -6.79 -5.15 42.76
C SER A 37 -8.14 -5.80 43.23
N PRO A 38 -8.36 -7.13 43.18
CA PRO A 38 -9.38 -7.76 42.32
C PRO A 38 -10.47 -8.57 43.07
N GLN A 39 -11.63 -8.81 42.41
CA GLN A 39 -12.55 -9.98 42.47
C GLN A 39 -14.02 -9.58 42.22
N PRO A 40 -14.98 -10.49 41.93
CA PRO A 40 -14.98 -11.68 41.07
C PRO A 40 -16.17 -11.68 40.05
N LYS A 41 -16.16 -12.54 39.02
CA LYS A 41 -17.30 -12.78 38.08
C LYS A 41 -18.51 -13.38 38.83
N PRO A 42 -19.74 -13.02 38.46
CA PRO A 42 -20.60 -14.02 37.77
C PRO A 42 -21.64 -13.47 36.76
N ASN A 43 -21.94 -14.35 35.80
CA ASN A 43 -23.19 -14.57 35.04
C ASN A 43 -23.90 -13.50 34.19
N THR A 44 -23.89 -13.81 32.89
CA THR A 44 -24.89 -13.62 31.84
C THR A 44 -26.34 -13.35 32.30
N LYS A 45 -26.91 -12.22 31.85
CA LYS A 45 -28.26 -12.14 31.27
C LYS A 45 -28.43 -10.87 30.45
N SER A 46 -29.09 -11.05 29.31
CA SER A 46 -29.53 -10.07 28.32
C SER A 46 -30.03 -8.76 28.92
N ASN A 47 -29.64 -7.63 28.32
CA ASN A 47 -30.60 -6.58 27.96
C ASN A 47 -30.00 -5.65 26.90
N SER A 48 -30.69 -5.61 25.77
CA SER A 48 -30.53 -4.64 24.70
C SER A 48 -30.61 -3.22 25.26
N THR A 49 -29.53 -2.45 25.13
CA THR A 49 -29.62 -1.00 25.18
C THR A 49 -28.98 -0.47 23.92
N SER A 50 -29.85 -0.11 22.98
CA SER A 50 -29.56 0.65 21.77
C SER A 50 -28.79 1.92 22.15
N SER A 51 -27.47 1.90 21.97
CA SER A 51 -26.71 3.13 21.91
C SER A 51 -27.05 3.79 20.57
N LYS A 52 -27.86 4.85 20.60
CA LYS A 52 -27.95 5.83 19.52
C LYS A 52 -26.56 6.45 19.32
N THR A 53 -25.73 5.78 18.53
CA THR A 53 -24.48 6.35 18.03
C THR A 53 -24.88 7.37 16.98
N LYS A 54 -24.55 8.64 17.21
CA LYS A 54 -24.51 9.70 16.18
C LYS A 54 -23.96 9.10 14.87
N PRO A 55 -24.44 9.52 13.68
CA PRO A 55 -23.89 9.03 12.42
C PRO A 55 -22.38 9.25 12.45
N ASN A 56 -21.65 8.14 12.54
CA ASN A 56 -20.21 8.14 12.69
C ASN A 56 -19.69 8.83 11.43
N ALA A 57 -18.98 9.96 11.60
CA ALA A 57 -18.43 10.68 10.47
C ALA A 57 -17.70 9.66 9.59
N SER A 58 -18.19 9.48 8.35
CA SER A 58 -17.63 8.52 7.41
C SER A 58 -16.12 8.72 7.37
N SER A 59 -15.36 7.66 7.68
CA SER A 59 -13.89 7.71 7.65
C SER A 59 -13.43 8.39 6.34
N PRO A 60 -12.45 9.32 6.38
CA PRO A 60 -11.95 9.98 5.17
C PRO A 60 -11.38 8.99 4.14
N TYR A 61 -11.06 7.76 4.58
CA TYR A 61 -10.62 6.65 3.75
C TYR A 61 -11.73 5.63 3.44
N HIS A 62 -13.01 6.03 3.40
CA HIS A 62 -14.12 5.08 3.23
C HIS A 62 -13.93 4.14 2.04
N PHE A 63 -13.58 4.67 0.87
CA PHE A 63 -13.37 3.86 -0.33
C PHE A 63 -12.16 2.93 -0.22
N VAL A 64 -11.04 3.43 0.32
CA VAL A 64 -9.83 2.63 0.60
C VAL A 64 -10.12 1.49 1.57
N ASN A 65 -10.85 1.78 2.66
CA ASN A 65 -11.24 0.78 3.65
C ASN A 65 -12.09 -0.30 2.98
N HIS A 66 -13.11 0.11 2.23
CA HIS A 66 -13.93 -0.82 1.48
C HIS A 66 -13.09 -1.64 0.49
N PHE A 67 -12.19 -1.03 -0.26
CA PHE A 67 -11.34 -1.72 -1.21
C PHE A 67 -10.43 -2.77 -0.54
N CYS A 68 -9.70 -2.39 0.51
CA CYS A 68 -8.75 -3.29 1.20
C CYS A 68 -9.44 -4.37 2.06
N LEU A 69 -10.68 -4.13 2.52
CA LEU A 69 -11.42 -5.05 3.39
C LEU A 69 -12.36 -5.98 2.60
N SER A 70 -12.93 -5.52 1.48
CA SER A 70 -13.92 -6.27 0.71
C SER A 70 -13.31 -7.18 -0.36
N ARG A 71 -12.09 -6.90 -0.82
CA ARG A 71 -11.45 -7.67 -1.90
C ARG A 71 -10.70 -8.89 -1.34
N ARG A 72 -11.00 -10.08 -1.87
CA ARG A 72 -10.25 -11.34 -1.66
C ARG A 72 -8.95 -11.42 -2.47
N LEU A 73 -8.27 -10.29 -2.66
CA LEU A 73 -6.90 -10.37 -3.14
C LEU A 73 -6.07 -10.93 -1.99
N ASP A 74 -5.12 -11.83 -2.26
CA ASP A 74 -4.16 -12.36 -1.27
C ASP A 74 -3.15 -11.28 -0.81
N VAL A 75 -3.65 -10.07 -0.59
CA VAL A 75 -2.93 -8.92 -0.08
C VAL A 75 -3.31 -8.80 1.38
N LYS A 76 -2.29 -8.79 2.25
CA LYS A 76 -2.50 -8.53 3.68
C LYS A 76 -3.21 -7.19 3.83
N THR A 77 -4.41 -7.21 4.41
CA THR A 77 -5.23 -6.01 4.65
C THR A 77 -4.44 -4.90 5.34
N THR A 78 -3.60 -5.26 6.30
CA THR A 78 -2.72 -4.32 7.01
C THR A 78 -1.77 -3.59 6.08
N PHE A 79 -1.12 -4.32 5.16
CA PHE A 79 -0.24 -3.75 4.15
C PHE A 79 -1.01 -2.85 3.18
N CYS A 80 -2.15 -3.30 2.65
CA CYS A 80 -3.00 -2.51 1.75
C CYS A 80 -3.39 -1.17 2.39
N LEU A 81 -3.89 -1.22 3.63
CA LEU A 81 -4.29 -0.01 4.36
C LEU A 81 -3.11 0.90 4.66
N GLN A 82 -1.96 0.35 5.07
CA GLN A 82 -0.77 1.14 5.37
C GLN A 82 -0.25 1.88 4.13
N VAL A 83 -0.14 1.17 3.00
CA VAL A 83 0.34 1.76 1.74
C VAL A 83 -0.62 2.83 1.24
N LEU A 84 -1.92 2.52 1.16
CA LEU A 84 -2.87 3.50 0.65
C LEU A 84 -3.01 4.71 1.57
N ARG A 85 -2.98 4.53 2.89
CA ARG A 85 -3.07 5.65 3.84
C ARG A 85 -1.79 6.49 3.94
N SER A 86 -0.66 6.02 3.41
CA SER A 86 0.55 6.85 3.36
C SER A 86 0.48 7.98 2.35
N ASN A 87 -0.52 7.97 1.44
CA ASN A 87 -0.78 9.06 0.50
C ASN A 87 -2.04 9.84 0.93
N PRO A 88 -1.95 11.16 1.21
CA PRO A 88 -3.12 11.97 1.57
C PRO A 88 -4.17 12.03 0.46
N ASN A 89 -3.79 11.88 -0.81
CA ASN A 89 -4.72 11.86 -1.96
C ASN A 89 -5.67 10.65 -1.91
N SER A 90 -5.34 9.62 -1.13
CA SER A 90 -6.24 8.48 -0.92
C SER A 90 -7.52 8.83 -0.15
N THR A 91 -7.58 10.02 0.46
CA THR A 91 -8.82 10.52 1.09
C THR A 91 -9.86 11.00 0.08
N THR A 92 -9.42 11.37 -1.14
CA THR A 92 -10.31 11.83 -2.22
C THR A 92 -10.64 10.74 -3.22
N ALA A 93 -10.09 9.53 -3.06
CA ALA A 93 -10.38 8.40 -3.93
C ALA A 93 -11.83 7.95 -3.76
N ASN A 94 -12.60 7.99 -4.85
CA ASN A 94 -14.01 7.65 -4.89
C ASN A 94 -14.35 6.52 -5.87
N ASP A 95 -13.39 6.08 -6.69
CA ASP A 95 -13.54 4.98 -7.63
C ASP A 95 -12.24 4.15 -7.79
N ASN A 96 -12.33 3.08 -8.57
CA ASN A 96 -11.19 2.19 -8.81
C ASN A 96 -10.09 2.87 -9.64
N GLN A 97 -10.42 3.85 -10.50
CA GLN A 97 -9.42 4.52 -11.34
C GLN A 97 -8.56 5.47 -10.49
N ALA A 98 -9.16 6.22 -9.58
CA ALA A 98 -8.45 7.05 -8.61
C ALA A 98 -7.52 6.18 -7.73
N LEU A 99 -8.00 5.02 -7.25
CA LEU A 99 -7.12 4.08 -6.53
C LEU A 99 -6.00 3.54 -7.41
N LEU A 100 -6.27 3.24 -8.69
CA LEU A 100 -5.24 2.75 -9.61
C LEU A 100 -4.14 3.79 -9.85
N ASP A 101 -4.53 5.05 -10.04
CA ASP A 101 -3.62 6.17 -10.20
C ASP A 101 -2.75 6.33 -8.94
N ILE A 102 -3.37 6.37 -7.76
CA ILE A 102 -2.66 6.54 -6.48
C ILE A 102 -1.73 5.36 -6.17
N THR A 103 -2.18 4.12 -6.38
CA THR A 103 -1.35 2.93 -6.13
C THR A 103 -0.18 2.85 -7.08
N THR A 104 -0.36 3.24 -8.34
CA THR A 104 0.72 3.31 -9.31
C THR A 104 1.74 4.38 -8.94
N ASP A 105 1.30 5.58 -8.57
CA ASP A 105 2.21 6.64 -8.14
C ASP A 105 3.03 6.22 -6.91
N LEU A 106 2.39 5.55 -5.94
CA LEU A 106 3.08 4.98 -4.79
C LEU A 106 4.08 3.90 -5.21
N ALA A 107 3.69 2.96 -6.08
CA ALA A 107 4.58 1.91 -6.58
C ALA A 107 5.80 2.50 -7.29
N ILE A 108 5.60 3.53 -8.12
CA ILE A 108 6.69 4.24 -8.80
C ILE A 108 7.58 4.96 -7.79
N GLN A 109 7.00 5.65 -6.80
CA GLN A 109 7.76 6.36 -5.78
C GLN A 109 8.63 5.41 -4.95
N PHE A 110 8.07 4.30 -4.46
CA PHE A 110 8.82 3.29 -3.72
C PHE A 110 9.84 2.55 -4.58
N GLY A 111 9.50 2.26 -5.85
CA GLY A 111 10.42 1.67 -6.80
C GLY A 111 11.63 2.58 -7.07
N ASN A 112 11.41 3.88 -7.30
CA ASN A 112 12.50 4.86 -7.46
C ASN A 112 13.41 4.94 -6.22
N LYS A 113 12.83 4.95 -5.01
CA LYS A 113 13.61 4.89 -3.76
C LYS A 113 14.48 3.63 -3.70
N THR A 114 13.93 2.50 -4.13
CA THR A 114 14.69 1.24 -4.15
C THR A 114 15.80 1.25 -5.19
N VAL A 115 15.55 1.78 -6.40
CA VAL A 115 16.57 1.96 -7.43
C VAL A 115 17.73 2.84 -6.92
N LEU A 116 17.43 3.93 -6.21
CA LEU A 116 18.47 4.77 -5.60
C LEU A 116 19.32 3.98 -4.60
N PHE A 117 18.69 3.21 -3.73
CA PHE A 117 19.38 2.35 -2.77
C PHE A 117 20.24 1.28 -3.45
N LEU A 118 19.71 0.60 -4.47
CA LEU A 118 20.45 -0.40 -5.24
C LEU A 118 21.66 0.21 -5.98
N LYS A 119 21.51 1.42 -6.54
CA LYS A 119 22.61 2.17 -7.16
C LYS A 119 23.69 2.53 -6.14
N GLN A 120 23.31 2.89 -4.90
CA GLN A 120 24.26 3.14 -3.82
C GLN A 120 25.03 1.87 -3.46
N LEU A 121 24.33 0.75 -3.24
CA LEU A 121 24.96 -0.54 -2.96
C LEU A 121 25.90 -0.98 -4.09
N PHE A 122 25.51 -0.80 -5.35
CA PHE A 122 26.34 -1.20 -6.48
C PHE A 122 27.67 -0.42 -6.57
N LYS A 123 27.62 0.87 -6.21
CA LYS A 123 28.78 1.78 -6.21
C LYS A 123 29.67 1.65 -4.97
N ASP A 124 29.15 1.10 -3.88
CA ASP A 124 29.90 0.90 -2.64
C ASP A 124 31.08 -0.07 -2.88
N LYS A 125 32.26 0.32 -2.42
CA LYS A 125 33.49 -0.48 -2.52
C LYS A 125 33.48 -1.70 -1.60
N THR A 126 32.66 -1.67 -0.55
CA THR A 126 32.51 -2.75 0.43
C THR A 126 31.52 -3.83 -0.03
N THR A 127 30.73 -3.55 -1.07
CA THR A 127 29.83 -4.54 -1.67
C THR A 127 30.61 -5.70 -2.26
N LYS A 128 30.27 -6.91 -1.84
CA LYS A 128 30.94 -8.13 -2.29
C LYS A 128 30.88 -8.24 -3.82
N PRO A 129 31.99 -8.55 -4.52
CA PRO A 129 32.02 -8.57 -5.99
C PRO A 129 30.96 -9.48 -6.62
N ASN A 130 30.66 -10.62 -5.99
CA ASN A 130 29.65 -11.57 -6.45
C ASN A 130 28.20 -11.06 -6.35
N LEU A 131 27.95 -9.97 -5.60
CA LEU A 131 26.64 -9.34 -5.54
C LEU A 131 26.43 -8.31 -6.66
N LYS A 132 27.50 -7.82 -7.31
CA LYS A 132 27.37 -6.80 -8.36
C LYS A 132 26.50 -7.24 -9.55
N PRO A 133 26.66 -8.46 -10.11
CA PRO A 133 25.77 -8.93 -11.17
C PRO A 133 24.31 -9.02 -10.74
N VAL A 134 24.05 -9.44 -9.49
CA VAL A 134 22.68 -9.51 -8.95
C VAL A 134 22.06 -8.12 -8.80
N LEU A 135 22.85 -7.14 -8.35
CA LEU A 135 22.40 -5.76 -8.24
C LEU A 135 22.12 -5.14 -9.62
N GLU A 136 22.92 -5.47 -10.64
CA GLU A 136 22.68 -5.06 -12.02
C GLU A 136 21.38 -5.65 -12.58
N GLU A 137 21.14 -6.96 -12.36
CA GLU A 137 19.87 -7.62 -12.71
C GLU A 137 18.67 -6.96 -12.00
N CYS A 138 18.77 -6.70 -10.69
CA CYS A 138 17.69 -6.03 -9.97
C CYS A 138 17.46 -4.61 -10.53
N LEU A 139 18.51 -3.83 -10.80
CA LEU A 139 18.36 -2.49 -11.38
C LEU A 139 17.61 -2.52 -12.71
N SER A 140 17.99 -3.44 -13.62
CA SER A 140 17.31 -3.62 -14.89
C SER A 140 15.83 -4.03 -14.70
N ALA A 141 15.55 -4.95 -13.77
CA ALA A 141 14.19 -5.38 -13.47
C ALA A 141 13.32 -4.23 -12.95
N TYR A 142 13.84 -3.40 -12.04
CA TYR A 142 13.11 -2.24 -11.52
C TYR A 142 12.81 -1.22 -12.61
N ASP A 143 13.76 -0.91 -13.49
CA ASP A 143 13.50 -0.02 -14.62
C ASP A 143 12.35 -0.55 -15.51
N GLY A 144 12.32 -1.87 -15.73
CA GLY A 144 11.22 -2.56 -16.42
C GLY A 144 9.87 -2.43 -15.71
N TYR A 145 9.80 -2.74 -14.41
CA TYR A 145 8.55 -2.63 -13.64
C TYR A 145 8.02 -1.19 -13.58
N LEU A 146 8.92 -0.21 -13.40
CA LEU A 146 8.56 1.20 -13.37
C LEU A 146 7.98 1.68 -14.70
N ALA A 147 8.53 1.21 -15.82
CA ALA A 147 7.97 1.47 -17.15
C ALA A 147 6.59 0.82 -17.32
N GLN A 148 6.45 -0.44 -16.92
CA GLN A 148 5.18 -1.18 -17.01
C GLN A 148 4.05 -0.53 -16.22
N TYR A 149 4.32 -0.03 -15.00
CA TYR A 149 3.30 0.67 -14.22
C TYR A 149 2.76 1.91 -14.94
N LYS A 150 3.63 2.69 -15.60
CA LYS A 150 3.21 3.87 -16.37
C LYS A 150 2.32 3.50 -17.56
N VAL A 151 2.69 2.44 -18.29
CA VAL A 151 1.89 1.93 -19.41
C VAL A 151 0.53 1.46 -18.91
N LEU A 152 0.49 0.69 -17.82
CA LEU A 152 -0.75 0.14 -17.27
C LEU A 152 -1.77 1.23 -16.90
N VAL A 153 -1.34 2.34 -16.30
CA VAL A 153 -2.24 3.48 -16.00
C VAL A 153 -2.74 4.15 -17.27
N GLN A 154 -1.89 4.32 -18.28
CA GLN A 154 -2.29 4.92 -19.55
C GLN A 154 -3.32 4.04 -20.28
N GLU A 155 -3.10 2.73 -20.32
CA GLU A 155 -4.03 1.78 -20.93
C GLU A 155 -5.38 1.74 -20.20
N ALA A 156 -5.36 1.77 -18.86
CA ALA A 156 -6.59 1.81 -18.05
C ALA A 156 -7.42 3.08 -18.35
N LYS A 157 -6.75 4.24 -18.43
CA LYS A 157 -7.41 5.52 -18.78
C LYS A 157 -8.03 5.49 -20.17
N LEU A 158 -7.31 4.95 -21.15
CA LEU A 158 -7.83 4.81 -22.52
C LEU A 158 -9.06 3.91 -22.55
N ARG A 159 -9.03 2.74 -21.90
CA ARG A 159 -10.18 1.82 -21.88
C ARG A 159 -11.45 2.47 -21.33
N LEU A 160 -11.35 3.18 -20.20
CA LEU A 160 -12.50 3.89 -19.62
C LEU A 160 -13.04 4.98 -20.56
N SER A 161 -12.16 5.69 -21.28
CA SER A 161 -12.57 6.68 -22.28
C SER A 161 -13.33 6.04 -23.45
N TRP A 162 -12.87 4.89 -23.94
CA TRP A 162 -13.55 4.16 -25.02
C TRP A 162 -14.91 3.62 -24.58
N GLU A 163 -15.00 3.05 -23.37
CA GLU A 163 -16.27 2.57 -22.81
C GLU A 163 -17.28 3.72 -22.66
N ALA A 164 -16.85 4.87 -22.14
CA ALA A 164 -17.71 6.06 -22.04
C ALA A 164 -18.18 6.58 -23.41
N MET A 165 -17.30 6.55 -24.43
CA MET A 165 -17.65 6.94 -25.79
C MET A 165 -18.65 5.98 -26.44
N MET A 166 -18.48 4.67 -26.24
CA MET A 166 -19.39 3.64 -26.76
C MET A 166 -20.78 3.70 -26.12
N LEU A 167 -20.87 4.03 -24.83
CA LEU A 167 -22.15 4.20 -24.13
C LEU A 167 -22.91 5.45 -24.57
N ASN A 168 -22.20 6.50 -24.98
CA ASN A 168 -22.80 7.76 -25.45
C ASN A 168 -22.91 7.85 -26.98
N TRP A 169 -22.57 6.80 -27.72
CA TRP A 169 -22.64 6.82 -29.18
C TRP A 169 -24.11 6.95 -29.61
N PRO A 170 -24.48 8.01 -30.38
CA PRO A 170 -25.83 8.12 -30.92
C PRO A 170 -26.07 6.89 -31.78
N ARG A 171 -27.12 6.11 -31.47
CA ARG A 171 -27.60 5.09 -32.41
C ARG A 171 -28.09 5.83 -33.65
N LEU A 172 -27.20 6.00 -34.63
CA LEU A 172 -27.56 6.38 -35.99
C LEU A 172 -28.54 5.31 -36.47
N ARG A 173 -29.81 5.69 -36.50
CA ARG A 173 -30.92 4.92 -37.01
C ARG A 173 -31.41 5.60 -38.27
#